data_AF-A0A1Z5TSL8-F1
#
_entry.id   AF-A0A1Z5TSL8-F1
#
_cell.length_a   1.000
_cell.length_b   1.000
_cell.length_c   1.000
_cell.angle_alpha   90.00
_cell.angle_beta   90.00
_cell.angle_gamma   90.00
#
_symmetry.space_group_name_H-M   'P 1'
#
loop_
_entity.id
_entity.type
_entity.pdbx_description
1 polymer ?
#
loop_
_entity_poly.entity_id
_entity_poly.type
_entity_poly.pdbx_seq_one_letter_code
_entity_poly.pdbx_strand_id
1 'polypeptide(L)'
;MATFKATSRKETILSRNEIEALIADGRKIVIVDNKVLKTDAWLPYHPGGDKAILHMVGRDATNEVRAFHSAETQALMQKYQIGRIEGQWRDFVPPIQYGAFRTREQQAEGRCEMERQQIEDHADSSENDTSEAPSPLFDPAGRPESHLRKRRGSNGAASESSATSFSDLELEDSPTQKDNFHGDDRTEQELKRDLELYPSLDQTTQADIISKYRQLDARLRDAGLYECNYSAYFIESLRYTALGLTSYLLLQNGYYLLSAAFLGAMWHQLVFTVHDAGHMGITHNFHIDSCIGIFIANFLGGLSCCWWKRNHNVHHIVTNSAEHDPDIQHMPFFAISHRFFSSLKSTYYDRVMTYDPVAKFMLKYQHLMYYPLLTFGRFNLYVLSWTYIFGLQGPRKGPAWWHRYLEIAGQLFFWYWYAYLTVYQSIPSGWSRFGFVMISNMIAMPVHVQITLSHFAMSHR
;
A
#
# COMPACT_ATOMS: atom_id res chain seq x y z
N MET A 1 46.61 -13.39 23.71
CA MET A 1 46.22 -12.58 22.53
C MET A 1 44.81 -13.00 22.12
N ALA A 2 43.80 -12.22 22.48
CA ALA A 2 42.43 -12.43 22.02
C ALA A 2 42.34 -11.94 20.57
N THR A 3 42.11 -12.86 19.63
CA THR A 3 41.83 -12.55 18.24
C THR A 3 40.45 -11.91 18.16
N PHE A 4 40.39 -10.58 18.03
CA PHE A 4 39.18 -9.88 17.63
C PHE A 4 38.77 -10.38 16.24
N LYS A 5 37.83 -11.32 16.18
CA LYS A 5 37.12 -11.66 14.94
C LYS A 5 36.40 -10.38 14.50
N ALA A 6 36.84 -9.78 13.39
CA ALA A 6 36.09 -8.70 12.76
C ALA A 6 34.64 -9.16 12.57
N THR A 7 33.70 -8.44 13.18
CA THR A 7 32.27 -8.75 13.10
C THR A 7 31.89 -8.77 11.62
N SER A 8 31.25 -9.86 11.18
CA SER A 8 30.73 -9.96 9.81
C SER A 8 29.91 -8.71 9.51
N ARG A 9 30.07 -8.13 8.31
CA ARG A 9 29.30 -6.96 7.87
C ARG A 9 27.79 -7.12 8.10
N LYS A 10 27.28 -8.35 8.06
CA LYS A 10 25.87 -8.67 8.31
C LYS A 10 25.43 -8.51 9.77
N GLU A 11 26.36 -8.67 10.71
CA GLU A 11 26.11 -8.59 12.16
C GLU A 11 26.34 -7.19 12.73
N THR A 12 26.79 -6.25 11.89
CA THR A 12 26.97 -4.85 12.30
C THR A 12 25.63 -4.27 12.70
N ILE A 13 25.56 -3.72 13.91
CA ILE A 13 24.37 -3.05 14.42
C ILE A 13 24.31 -1.67 13.78
N LEU A 14 23.20 -1.36 13.12
CA LEU A 14 22.94 -0.06 12.51
C LEU A 14 21.88 0.67 13.33
N SER A 15 22.20 1.89 13.74
CA SER A 15 21.27 2.79 14.42
C SER A 15 20.21 3.33 13.46
N ARG A 16 19.09 3.81 14.02
CA ARG A 16 18.02 4.44 13.24
C ARG A 16 18.53 5.64 12.42
N ASN A 17 19.41 6.46 13.00
CA ASN A 17 20.02 7.62 12.35
C ASN A 17 20.93 7.23 11.17
N GLU A 18 21.71 6.15 11.31
CA GLU A 18 22.51 5.63 10.21
C GLU A 18 21.65 5.11 9.06
N ILE A 19 20.54 4.44 9.38
CA ILE A 19 19.57 3.97 8.38
C ILE A 19 18.88 5.15 7.71
N GLU A 20 18.49 6.18 8.47
CA GLU A 20 17.92 7.43 7.94
C GLU A 20 18.86 8.07 6.92
N ALA A 21 20.14 8.19 7.27
CA ALA A 21 21.14 8.78 6.38
C ALA A 21 21.37 7.93 5.11
N LEU A 22 21.35 6.59 5.23
CA LEU A 22 21.42 5.72 4.04
C LEU A 22 20.21 5.95 3.11
N ILE A 23 19.03 6.18 3.66
CA ILE A 23 17.83 6.48 2.86
C ILE A 23 17.95 7.86 2.22
N ALA A 24 18.46 8.86 2.95
CA ALA A 24 18.76 10.20 2.43
C ALA A 24 19.75 10.14 1.25
N ASP A 25 20.76 9.26 1.31
CA ASP A 25 21.71 8.97 0.22
C ASP A 25 21.07 8.19 -0.96
N GLY A 26 19.75 7.98 -0.92
CA GLY A 26 19.01 7.27 -1.93
C GLY A 26 19.21 5.75 -1.90
N ARG A 27 19.60 5.14 -0.78
CA ARG A 27 19.62 3.67 -0.63
C ARG A 27 18.24 3.13 -0.27
N LYS A 28 17.93 1.94 -0.77
CA LYS A 28 16.58 1.34 -0.65
C LYS A 28 16.64 0.31 0.47
N ILE A 29 16.49 0.81 1.69
CA ILE A 29 16.67 0.02 2.91
C ILE A 29 15.32 -0.46 3.43
N VAL A 30 15.21 -1.74 3.75
CA VAL A 30 14.01 -2.37 4.33
C VAL A 30 14.46 -3.25 5.50
N ILE A 31 13.67 -3.30 6.57
CA ILE A 31 13.93 -4.16 7.73
C ILE A 31 13.12 -5.44 7.59
N VAL A 32 13.76 -6.60 7.81
CA VAL A 32 13.10 -7.92 7.79
C VAL A 32 13.72 -8.78 8.89
N ASP A 33 12.92 -9.24 9.85
CA ASP A 33 13.37 -10.03 11.00
C ASP A 33 14.57 -9.39 11.73
N ASN A 34 14.49 -8.08 12.00
CA ASN A 34 15.57 -7.25 12.56
C ASN A 34 16.85 -7.16 11.71
N LYS A 35 16.84 -7.68 10.47
CA LYS A 35 17.96 -7.56 9.53
C LYS A 35 17.75 -6.37 8.62
N VAL A 36 18.81 -5.62 8.38
CA VAL A 36 18.80 -4.46 7.49
C VAL A 36 19.16 -4.93 6.08
N LEU A 37 18.21 -4.88 5.16
CA LEU A 37 18.38 -5.30 3.78
C LEU A 37 18.52 -4.09 2.85
N LYS A 38 19.54 -4.11 1.99
CA LYS A 38 19.75 -3.12 0.93
C LYS A 38 19.27 -3.67 -0.41
N THR A 39 18.13 -3.19 -0.89
CA THR A 39 17.40 -3.77 -2.02
C THR A 39 17.68 -3.12 -3.37
N ASP A 40 18.55 -2.10 -3.45
CA ASP A 40 18.86 -1.32 -4.66
C ASP A 40 19.13 -2.20 -5.90
N ALA A 41 19.96 -3.23 -5.74
CA ALA A 41 20.36 -4.11 -6.84
C ALA A 41 19.27 -5.09 -7.25
N TRP A 42 18.33 -5.39 -6.35
CA TRP A 42 17.24 -6.34 -6.58
C TRP A 42 15.99 -5.69 -7.16
N LEU A 43 15.78 -4.39 -6.90
CA LEU A 43 14.61 -3.64 -7.35
C LEU A 43 14.20 -3.89 -8.82
N PRO A 44 15.11 -3.89 -9.82
CA PRO A 44 14.71 -4.13 -11.22
C PRO A 44 14.40 -5.60 -11.57
N TYR A 45 14.62 -6.53 -10.65
CA TYR A 45 14.38 -7.97 -10.80
C TYR A 45 13.13 -8.44 -10.02
N HIS A 46 12.56 -7.59 -9.16
CA HIS A 46 11.48 -7.97 -8.28
C HIS A 46 10.20 -8.30 -9.07
N PRO A 47 9.68 -9.55 -9.00
CA PRO A 47 8.51 -9.95 -9.79
C PRO A 47 7.20 -9.26 -9.42
N GLY A 48 7.12 -8.69 -8.21
CA GLY A 48 5.96 -7.91 -7.75
C GLY A 48 5.96 -6.45 -8.19
N GLY A 49 7.01 -5.99 -8.89
CA GLY A 49 7.19 -4.60 -9.28
C GLY A 49 8.04 -3.80 -8.29
N ASP A 50 8.55 -2.67 -8.78
CA ASP A 50 9.42 -1.74 -8.05
C ASP A 50 8.68 -1.02 -6.92
N LYS A 51 7.48 -0.50 -7.21
CA LYS A 51 6.68 0.28 -6.24
C LYS A 51 6.35 -0.47 -4.96
N ALA A 52 6.15 -1.79 -5.06
CA ALA A 52 5.93 -2.64 -3.89
C ALA A 52 7.08 -2.52 -2.88
N ILE A 53 8.33 -2.50 -3.35
CA ILE A 53 9.50 -2.31 -2.49
C ILE A 53 9.61 -0.85 -2.04
N LEU A 54 9.34 0.11 -2.93
CA LEU A 54 9.48 1.53 -2.62
C LEU A 54 8.57 1.98 -1.47
N HIS A 55 7.37 1.41 -1.36
CA HIS A 55 6.44 1.67 -0.23
C HIS A 55 6.90 1.05 1.10
N MET A 56 7.94 0.20 1.09
CA MET A 56 8.51 -0.41 2.30
C MET A 56 9.88 0.15 2.67
N VAL A 57 10.41 1.12 1.90
CA VAL A 57 11.70 1.75 2.23
C VAL A 57 11.59 2.49 3.56
N GLY A 58 12.45 2.15 4.51
CA GLY A 58 12.45 2.69 5.86
C GLY A 58 11.51 2.00 6.85
N ARG A 59 10.80 0.93 6.43
CA ARG A 59 9.83 0.21 7.25
C ARG A 59 10.30 -1.20 7.61
N ASP A 60 9.69 -1.77 8.65
CA ASP A 60 9.74 -3.20 8.93
C ASP A 60 8.72 -3.93 8.04
N ALA A 61 9.25 -4.64 7.03
CA ALA A 61 8.46 -5.41 6.08
C ALA A 61 8.38 -6.90 6.43
N THR A 62 8.66 -7.28 7.69
CA THR A 62 8.71 -8.69 8.09
C THR A 62 7.43 -9.44 7.78
N ASN A 63 6.27 -8.85 8.06
CA ASN A 63 4.99 -9.53 7.88
C ASN A 63 4.63 -9.66 6.39
N GLU A 64 4.84 -8.60 5.62
CA GLU A 64 4.64 -8.56 4.16
C GLU A 64 5.57 -9.56 3.47
N VAL A 65 6.84 -9.63 3.88
CA VAL A 65 7.80 -10.59 3.33
C VAL A 65 7.37 -12.02 3.64
N ARG A 66 6.94 -12.31 4.87
CA ARG A 66 6.46 -13.65 5.26
C ARG A 66 5.16 -14.04 4.55
N ALA A 67 4.28 -13.08 4.29
CA ALA A 67 3.00 -13.32 3.62
C ALA A 67 3.17 -13.56 2.11
N PHE A 68 4.01 -12.77 1.43
CA PHE A 68 4.10 -12.77 -0.03
C PHE A 68 5.25 -13.61 -0.62
N HIS A 69 6.15 -14.14 0.20
CA HIS A 69 7.34 -14.84 -0.29
C HIS A 69 7.50 -16.24 0.31
N SER A 70 7.89 -17.21 -0.53
CA SER A 70 8.25 -18.55 -0.09
C SER A 70 9.46 -18.55 0.85
N ALA A 71 9.60 -19.59 1.69
CA ALA A 71 10.74 -19.74 2.59
C ALA A 71 12.09 -19.72 1.85
N GLU A 72 12.14 -20.32 0.65
CA GLU A 72 13.32 -20.27 -0.23
C GLU A 72 13.65 -18.82 -0.62
N THR A 73 12.64 -18.04 -1.02
CA THR A 73 12.84 -16.64 -1.40
C THR A 73 13.29 -15.80 -0.21
N GLN A 74 12.70 -16.01 0.97
CA GLN A 74 13.12 -15.35 2.21
C GLN A 74 14.59 -15.66 2.56
N ALA A 75 15.06 -16.89 2.32
CA ALA A 75 16.47 -17.25 2.48
C ALA A 75 17.37 -16.52 1.47
N LEU A 76 16.94 -16.41 0.21
CA LEU A 76 17.67 -15.66 -0.82
C LEU A 76 17.81 -14.17 -0.50
N MET A 77 16.79 -13.57 0.15
CA MET A 77 16.82 -12.17 0.56
C MET A 77 17.97 -11.84 1.52
N GLN A 78 18.45 -12.82 2.31
CA GLN A 78 19.57 -12.64 3.23
C GLN A 78 20.89 -12.30 2.54
N LYS A 79 20.99 -12.47 1.21
CA LYS A 79 22.13 -12.01 0.41
C LYS A 79 22.26 -10.49 0.38
N TYR A 80 21.15 -9.77 0.57
CA TYR A 80 21.10 -8.30 0.58
C TYR A 80 21.28 -7.69 1.97
N GLN A 81 21.54 -8.52 2.99
CA GLN A 81 21.76 -8.05 4.36
C GLN A 81 23.07 -7.26 4.47
N ILE A 82 22.98 -6.05 5.03
CA ILE A 82 24.10 -5.15 5.26
C ILE A 82 24.35 -4.85 6.75
N GLY A 83 23.49 -5.35 7.63
CA GLY A 83 23.56 -5.15 9.08
C GLY A 83 22.31 -5.71 9.77
N ARG A 84 22.14 -5.37 11.05
CA ARG A 84 20.97 -5.68 11.88
C ARG A 84 20.62 -4.49 12.77
N ILE A 85 19.40 -4.45 13.27
CA ILE A 85 18.96 -3.51 14.30
C ILE A 85 18.83 -4.24 15.65
N GLU A 86 18.82 -3.47 16.74
CA GLU A 86 18.48 -3.97 18.07
C GLU A 86 17.18 -3.34 18.56
N GLY A 87 16.35 -4.14 19.22
CA GLY A 87 15.03 -3.72 19.68
C GLY A 87 13.99 -3.69 18.56
N GLN A 88 12.88 -2.98 18.83
CA GLN A 88 11.78 -2.83 17.89
C GLN A 88 12.03 -1.66 16.95
N TRP A 89 11.77 -1.86 15.66
CA TRP A 89 11.89 -0.81 14.66
C TRP A 89 10.72 0.16 14.73
N ARG A 90 11.00 1.46 14.59
CA ARG A 90 10.00 2.50 14.35
C ARG A 90 10.09 2.92 12.89
N ASP A 91 9.06 2.54 12.13
CA ASP A 91 8.92 2.84 10.71
C ASP A 91 9.13 4.32 10.39
N PHE A 92 9.78 4.58 9.25
CA PHE A 92 9.75 5.88 8.60
C PHE A 92 8.58 5.97 7.62
N VAL A 93 8.15 7.20 7.32
CA VAL A 93 7.35 7.46 6.12
C VAL A 93 8.25 7.25 4.90
N PRO A 94 7.93 6.31 3.99
CA PRO A 94 8.78 6.04 2.82
C PRO A 94 9.01 7.27 1.94
N PRO A 95 10.15 7.39 1.23
CA PRO A 95 10.41 8.49 0.30
C PRO A 95 9.35 8.64 -0.80
N ILE A 96 8.78 7.52 -1.27
CA ILE A 96 7.70 7.53 -2.28
C ILE A 96 6.41 8.18 -1.74
N GLN A 97 6.25 8.23 -0.41
CA GLN A 97 5.16 8.89 0.31
C GLN A 97 5.59 10.25 0.87
N TYR A 98 6.64 10.85 0.29
CA TYR A 98 7.15 12.18 0.65
C TYR A 98 7.81 12.29 2.04
N GLY A 99 8.24 11.18 2.64
CA GLY A 99 9.02 11.24 3.88
C GLY A 99 10.33 12.02 3.72
N ALA A 100 10.66 12.88 4.68
CA ALA A 100 11.92 13.61 4.71
C ALA A 100 12.99 12.82 5.47
N PHE A 101 14.25 12.92 5.02
CA PHE A 101 15.36 12.17 5.58
C PHE A 101 16.59 13.06 5.67
N ARG A 102 17.24 13.09 6.84
CA ARG A 102 18.44 13.88 7.07
C ARG A 102 19.68 13.10 6.68
N THR A 103 20.58 13.75 5.94
CA THR A 103 21.91 13.22 5.63
C THR A 103 22.78 13.17 6.89
N ARG A 104 23.91 12.43 6.84
CA ARG A 104 24.85 12.38 7.98
C ARG A 104 25.34 13.75 8.41
N GLU A 105 25.55 14.65 7.45
CA GLU A 105 26.02 16.02 7.67
C GLU A 105 24.97 16.82 8.43
N GLN A 106 23.72 16.83 7.95
CA GLN A 106 22.59 17.51 8.60
C GLN A 106 22.32 16.97 10.01
N GLN A 107 22.46 15.66 10.23
CA GLN A 107 22.32 15.06 11.56
C GLN A 107 23.46 15.46 12.51
N ALA A 108 24.68 15.66 12.00
CA ALA A 108 25.82 16.11 12.79
C ALA A 108 25.66 17.59 13.16
N GLU A 109 25.24 18.43 12.22
CA GLU A 109 24.95 19.85 12.44
C GLU A 109 23.87 20.05 13.51
N GLY A 110 22.72 19.36 13.37
CA GLY A 110 21.65 19.45 14.35
C GLY A 110 22.06 18.96 15.75
N ARG A 111 22.95 17.96 15.84
CA ARG A 111 23.50 17.53 17.14
C ARG A 111 24.38 18.59 17.77
N CYS A 112 25.26 19.22 16.99
CA CYS A 112 26.11 20.31 17.46
C CYS A 112 25.28 21.54 17.89
N GLU A 113 24.17 21.83 17.21
CA GLU A 113 23.24 22.90 17.60
C GLU A 113 22.52 22.60 18.92
N MET A 114 22.01 21.38 19.10
CA MET A 114 21.40 20.96 20.37
C MET A 114 22.39 20.97 21.53
N GLU A 115 23.62 20.50 21.30
CA GLU A 115 24.69 20.55 22.32
C GLU A 115 25.04 22.00 22.69
N ARG A 116 25.06 22.93 21.72
CA ARG A 116 25.25 24.36 22.00
C ARG A 116 24.10 24.95 22.81
N GLN A 117 22.85 24.64 22.46
CA GLN A 117 21.67 25.11 23.21
C GLN A 117 21.65 24.58 24.64
N GLN A 118 22.00 23.31 24.86
CA GLN A 118 22.11 22.75 26.21
C GLN A 118 23.22 23.42 27.03
N ILE A 119 24.34 23.80 26.41
CA ILE A 119 25.41 24.54 27.09
C ILE A 119 24.96 25.97 27.42
N GLU A 120 24.21 26.63 26.53
CA GLU A 120 23.64 27.96 26.78
C GLU A 120 22.59 27.94 27.90
N ASP A 121 21.67 26.96 27.91
CA ASP A 121 20.67 26.78 28.96
C ASP A 121 21.31 26.44 30.33
N HIS A 122 22.42 25.70 30.33
CA HIS A 122 23.18 25.42 31.55
C HIS A 122 24.02 26.62 32.03
N ALA A 123 24.47 27.51 31.14
CA ALA A 123 25.19 28.72 31.53
C ALA A 123 24.25 29.72 32.23
N ASP A 124 23.02 29.91 31.72
CA ASP A 124 22.02 30.82 32.31
C ASP A 124 21.48 30.36 33.67
N SER A 125 21.65 29.08 34.04
CA SER A 125 21.26 28.55 35.36
C SER A 125 22.34 28.65 36.44
N SER A 126 23.55 29.12 36.10
CA SER A 126 24.70 29.14 37.01
C SER A 126 25.05 30.49 37.65
N GLU A 127 24.28 31.57 37.36
CA GLU A 127 24.60 32.93 37.86
C GLU A 127 24.02 33.30 39.24
N ASN A 128 23.43 32.37 40.00
CA ASN A 128 22.70 32.71 41.23
C ASN A 128 23.27 32.14 42.55
N ASP A 129 24.60 32.06 42.69
CA ASP A 129 25.24 31.65 43.94
C ASP A 129 26.21 32.72 44.48
N THR A 130 25.65 33.74 45.13
CA THR A 130 26.43 34.72 45.93
C THR A 130 26.13 34.57 47.41
N SER A 131 27.07 33.92 48.11
CA SER A 131 27.59 34.20 49.46
C SER A 131 26.62 34.65 50.57
N GLU A 132 26.34 33.72 51.50
CA GLU A 132 25.72 33.98 52.80
C GLU A 132 26.58 34.86 53.73
N ALA A 133 25.92 35.76 54.48
CA ALA A 133 26.40 36.34 55.72
C ALA A 133 25.31 36.19 56.81
N PRO A 134 25.66 36.00 58.10
CA PRO A 134 24.74 35.46 59.10
C PRO A 134 23.81 36.51 59.74
N SER A 135 22.64 36.03 60.16
CA SER A 135 21.47 36.74 60.71
C SER A 135 21.71 37.60 61.97
N PRO A 136 20.72 38.43 62.37
CA PRO A 136 19.97 38.05 63.57
C PRO A 136 18.44 38.36 63.60
N LEU A 137 17.74 37.44 64.28
CA LEU A 137 16.45 37.44 65.02
C LEU A 137 15.65 38.75 65.26
N PHE A 138 14.32 38.72 64.98
CA PHE A 138 13.16 38.80 65.92
C PHE A 138 11.83 39.14 65.17
N ASP A 139 10.73 38.49 65.55
CA ASP A 139 9.31 38.65 65.11
C ASP A 139 8.54 39.64 66.05
N PRO A 140 7.23 40.02 65.90
CA PRO A 140 6.28 40.01 64.76
C PRO A 140 5.33 41.27 64.65
N ALA A 141 4.43 41.26 63.64
CA ALA A 141 3.06 41.85 63.55
C ALA A 141 2.80 43.31 63.07
N GLY A 142 1.93 43.45 62.04
CA GLY A 142 1.17 44.67 61.71
C GLY A 142 0.71 44.82 60.24
N ARG A 143 -0.60 44.76 59.97
CA ARG A 143 -1.32 45.16 58.71
C ARG A 143 -1.58 46.69 58.67
N PRO A 144 -2.19 47.34 57.62
CA PRO A 144 -2.24 47.13 56.15
C PRO A 144 -2.01 48.44 55.32
N GLU A 145 -2.16 48.34 53.98
CA GLU A 145 -2.43 49.40 52.96
C GLU A 145 -1.29 50.25 52.34
N SER A 146 -1.07 50.10 51.02
CA SER A 146 -1.49 51.07 49.97
C SER A 146 -0.59 51.08 48.70
N HIS A 147 -1.27 50.94 47.55
CA HIS A 147 -0.98 51.32 46.17
C HIS A 147 0.42 51.85 45.74
N LEU A 148 1.03 51.24 44.70
CA LEU A 148 1.06 51.76 43.32
C LEU A 148 1.94 50.92 42.34
N ARG A 149 1.31 50.62 41.19
CA ARG A 149 1.80 50.14 39.89
C ARG A 149 3.31 50.23 39.58
N LYS A 150 3.89 49.09 39.16
CA LYS A 150 4.70 49.02 37.92
C LYS A 150 4.69 47.62 37.29
N ARG A 151 4.68 47.63 35.96
CA ARG A 151 4.42 46.55 35.01
C ARG A 151 5.75 46.09 34.40
N ARG A 152 6.16 44.82 34.57
CA ARG A 152 6.91 44.01 33.58
C ARG A 152 7.24 42.59 34.08
N GLY A 153 6.96 41.60 33.23
CA GLY A 153 7.73 40.35 33.07
C GLY A 153 7.56 39.28 34.15
N SER A 154 6.66 38.31 33.93
CA SER A 154 6.62 37.06 34.69
C SER A 154 7.41 35.97 33.96
N ASN A 155 8.55 35.57 34.51
CA ASN A 155 9.12 34.23 34.30
C ASN A 155 8.71 33.32 35.46
N GLY A 156 8.62 32.03 35.13
CA GLY A 156 7.94 30.94 35.82
C GLY A 156 8.29 30.70 37.29
N ALA A 157 7.34 30.08 37.98
CA ALA A 157 7.62 29.11 39.03
C ALA A 157 7.19 27.73 38.49
N ALA A 158 8.14 26.81 38.48
CA ALA A 158 8.00 25.43 38.07
C ALA A 158 7.01 24.68 38.96
N SER A 159 6.24 23.79 38.33
CA SER A 159 5.78 22.55 38.97
C SER A 159 6.15 21.42 38.04
N GLU A 160 6.94 20.51 38.59
CA GLU A 160 7.27 19.20 38.04
C GLU A 160 6.02 18.49 37.51
N SER A 161 6.15 17.89 36.34
CA SER A 161 5.23 16.86 35.85
C SER A 161 5.88 16.13 34.69
N SER A 162 6.59 15.06 35.04
CA SER A 162 6.98 13.99 34.13
C SER A 162 5.73 13.39 33.50
N ALA A 163 5.45 13.75 32.26
CA ALA A 163 4.41 13.16 31.44
C ALA A 163 4.88 13.15 29.98
N THR A 164 5.65 12.13 29.61
CA THR A 164 5.92 11.81 28.20
C THR A 164 4.62 11.23 27.62
N SER A 165 3.76 12.11 27.12
CA SER A 165 2.61 11.76 26.31
C SER A 165 3.07 11.18 24.97
N PHE A 166 2.54 10.02 24.63
CA PHE A 166 2.59 9.47 23.28
C PHE A 166 1.62 10.27 22.39
N SER A 167 2.10 11.38 21.83
CA SER A 167 1.38 12.15 20.79
C SER A 167 2.14 12.26 19.46
N ASP A 168 3.34 11.70 19.36
CA ASP A 168 4.15 11.88 18.13
C ASP A 168 4.00 10.69 17.18
N LEU A 169 2.80 10.52 16.65
CA LEU A 169 2.62 10.22 15.23
C LEU A 169 2.30 11.55 14.52
N GLU A 170 3.15 12.55 14.72
CA GLU A 170 3.27 13.62 13.76
C GLU A 170 3.76 12.98 12.46
N LEU A 171 2.83 12.83 11.51
CA LEU A 171 3.10 13.18 10.13
C LEU A 171 3.93 14.46 10.19
N GLU A 172 5.21 14.41 9.79
CA GLU A 172 5.96 15.63 9.54
C GLU A 172 5.09 16.49 8.63
N ASP A 173 4.61 17.61 9.18
CA ASP A 173 3.93 18.67 8.44
C ASP A 173 4.93 19.11 7.36
N SER A 174 4.82 18.50 6.18
CA SER A 174 5.36 19.11 4.97
C SER A 174 4.74 20.50 4.90
N PRO A 175 5.51 21.57 4.62
CA PRO A 175 4.98 22.93 4.60
C PRO A 175 4.15 23.13 3.32
N THR A 176 3.05 22.42 3.19
CA THR A 176 1.97 22.72 2.27
C THR A 176 0.94 23.50 3.07
N GLN A 177 1.05 24.82 2.93
CA GLN A 177 0.01 25.84 3.14
C GLN A 177 -1.36 25.22 3.49
N LYS A 178 -1.75 25.32 4.78
CA LYS A 178 -3.10 24.98 5.28
C LYS A 178 -4.11 25.95 4.69
N ASP A 179 -4.43 25.76 3.42
CA ASP A 179 -5.64 26.30 2.84
C ASP A 179 -6.77 25.37 3.31
N ASN A 180 -7.71 25.90 4.10
CA ASN A 180 -8.87 25.17 4.60
C ASN A 180 -9.73 24.66 3.41
N PHE A 181 -9.41 23.48 2.91
CA PHE A 181 -10.18 22.81 1.87
C PHE A 181 -11.32 22.00 2.48
N HIS A 182 -12.46 22.01 1.79
CA HIS A 182 -13.79 21.56 2.26
C HIS A 182 -13.94 20.04 2.57
N GLY A 183 -12.85 19.30 2.74
CA GLY A 183 -12.83 17.87 3.05
C GLY A 183 -12.03 17.49 4.31
N ASP A 184 -11.17 18.39 4.81
CA ASP A 184 -10.22 18.04 5.88
C ASP A 184 -10.89 17.85 7.25
N ASP A 185 -11.88 18.69 7.57
CA ASP A 185 -12.65 18.60 8.82
C ASP A 185 -13.35 17.25 8.99
N ARG A 186 -13.82 16.64 7.89
CA ARG A 186 -14.47 15.33 7.92
C ARG A 186 -13.44 14.21 8.03
N THR A 187 -12.29 14.32 7.37
CA THR A 187 -11.15 13.42 7.57
C THR A 187 -10.81 13.33 9.05
N GLU A 188 -10.66 14.49 9.68
CA GLU A 188 -10.22 14.59 11.07
C GLU A 188 -11.23 13.97 12.03
N GLN A 189 -12.53 14.20 11.78
CA GLN A 189 -13.61 13.58 12.55
C GLN A 189 -13.63 12.05 12.42
N GLU A 190 -13.47 11.53 11.19
CA GLU A 190 -13.42 10.09 10.93
C GLU A 190 -12.17 9.47 11.59
N LEU A 191 -11.01 10.12 11.50
CA LEU A 191 -9.78 9.70 12.16
C LEU A 191 -9.93 9.67 13.68
N LYS A 192 -10.50 10.72 14.28
CA LYS A 192 -10.74 10.77 15.72
C LYS A 192 -11.66 9.64 16.18
N ARG A 193 -12.75 9.40 15.44
CA ARG A 193 -13.67 8.31 15.70
C ARG A 193 -12.98 6.94 15.60
N ASP A 194 -12.12 6.74 14.61
CA ASP A 194 -11.35 5.50 14.44
C ASP A 194 -10.38 5.28 15.61
N LEU A 195 -9.70 6.32 16.08
CA LEU A 195 -8.83 6.27 17.25
C LEU A 195 -9.59 5.97 18.55
N GLU A 196 -10.87 6.30 18.63
CA GLU A 196 -11.75 5.96 19.76
C GLU A 196 -12.30 4.52 19.68
N LEU A 197 -12.53 4.00 18.45
CA LEU A 197 -13.12 2.68 18.22
C LEU A 197 -12.10 1.55 18.20
N TYR A 198 -10.92 1.77 17.61
CA TYR A 198 -9.91 0.74 17.38
C TYR A 198 -8.84 0.73 18.47
N PRO A 199 -8.11 -0.40 18.64
CA PRO A 199 -7.03 -0.47 19.62
C PRO A 199 -5.99 0.63 19.42
N SER A 200 -5.42 1.09 20.52
CA SER A 200 -4.42 2.15 20.52
C SER A 200 -3.18 1.79 19.70
N LEU A 201 -2.55 2.81 19.12
CA LEU A 201 -1.34 2.69 18.30
C LEU A 201 -0.05 2.63 19.14
N ASP A 202 -0.17 2.48 20.46
CA ASP A 202 0.99 2.34 21.33
C ASP A 202 1.73 1.02 21.08
N GLN A 203 3.02 1.05 21.40
CA GLN A 203 3.93 -0.04 21.07
C GLN A 203 3.54 -1.38 21.71
N THR A 204 3.00 -1.35 22.93
CA THR A 204 2.62 -2.56 23.68
C THR A 204 1.39 -3.21 23.06
N THR A 205 0.37 -2.41 22.75
CA THR A 205 -0.87 -2.88 22.11
C THR A 205 -0.59 -3.45 20.72
N GLN A 206 0.22 -2.77 19.91
CA GLN A 206 0.59 -3.26 18.59
C GLN A 206 1.42 -4.55 18.66
N ALA A 207 2.33 -4.68 19.63
CA ALA A 207 3.08 -5.92 19.85
C ALA A 207 2.18 -7.11 20.24
N ASP A 208 1.17 -6.88 21.08
CA ASP A 208 0.17 -7.90 21.44
C ASP A 208 -0.67 -8.35 20.22
N ILE A 209 -1.12 -7.40 19.39
CA ILE A 209 -1.84 -7.70 18.14
C ILE A 209 -0.97 -8.55 17.20
N ILE A 210 0.30 -8.18 17.00
CA ILE A 210 1.24 -8.94 16.18
C ILE A 210 1.43 -10.35 16.74
N SER A 211 1.56 -10.50 18.06
CA SER A 211 1.68 -11.81 18.71
C SER A 211 0.44 -12.68 18.47
N LYS A 212 -0.76 -12.13 18.67
CA LYS A 212 -2.02 -12.83 18.41
C LYS A 212 -2.18 -13.24 16.95
N TYR A 213 -1.81 -12.36 16.01
CA TYR A 213 -1.82 -12.67 14.58
C TYR A 213 -0.87 -13.83 14.24
N ARG A 214 0.35 -13.83 14.77
CA ARG A 214 1.32 -14.92 14.57
C ARG A 214 0.82 -16.25 15.15
N GLN A 215 0.16 -16.23 16.31
CA GLN A 215 -0.46 -17.43 16.89
C GLN A 215 -1.62 -17.94 16.05
N LEU A 216 -2.42 -17.05 15.44
CA LEU A 216 -3.46 -17.44 14.49
C LEU A 216 -2.85 -18.09 13.25
N ASP A 217 -1.85 -17.45 12.62
CA ASP A 217 -1.17 -17.99 11.45
C ASP A 217 -0.60 -19.39 11.72
N ALA A 218 0.07 -19.58 12.87
CA ALA A 218 0.57 -20.89 13.29
C ALA A 218 -0.54 -21.94 13.37
N ARG A 219 -1.68 -21.61 13.98
CA ARG A 219 -2.84 -22.53 14.04
C ARG A 219 -3.40 -22.87 12.65
N LEU A 220 -3.45 -21.90 11.74
CA LEU A 220 -3.93 -22.13 10.37
C LEU A 220 -2.97 -23.04 9.58
N ARG A 221 -1.66 -22.88 9.78
CA ARG A 221 -0.62 -23.77 9.21
C ARG A 221 -0.70 -25.17 9.78
N ASP A 222 -0.82 -25.30 11.10
CA ASP A 222 -0.95 -26.60 11.78
C ASP A 222 -2.22 -27.36 11.34
N ALA A 223 -3.29 -26.63 11.03
CA ALA A 223 -4.52 -27.19 10.47
C ALA A 223 -4.44 -27.53 8.97
N GLY A 224 -3.33 -27.23 8.29
CA GLY A 224 -3.14 -27.47 6.86
C GLY A 224 -4.01 -26.59 5.95
N LEU A 225 -4.53 -25.46 6.45
CA LEU A 225 -5.46 -24.61 5.70
C LEU A 225 -4.80 -23.78 4.58
N TYR A 226 -3.46 -23.81 4.51
CA TYR A 226 -2.69 -23.24 3.40
C TYR A 226 -2.46 -24.24 2.25
N GLU A 227 -2.77 -25.52 2.45
CA GLU A 227 -2.63 -26.53 1.40
C GLU A 227 -3.77 -26.41 0.38
N CYS A 228 -3.42 -26.39 -0.91
CA CYS A 228 -4.39 -26.22 -1.98
C CYS A 228 -5.35 -27.42 -2.10
N ASN A 229 -6.66 -27.14 -2.08
CA ASN A 229 -7.69 -28.14 -2.34
C ASN A 229 -7.93 -28.31 -3.84
N TYR A 230 -7.10 -29.12 -4.50
CA TYR A 230 -7.20 -29.38 -5.95
C TYR A 230 -8.57 -29.92 -6.40
N SER A 231 -9.28 -30.65 -5.55
CA SER A 231 -10.63 -31.15 -5.86
C SER A 231 -11.64 -30.01 -6.03
N ALA A 232 -11.48 -28.91 -5.28
CA ALA A 232 -12.31 -27.71 -5.46
C ALA A 232 -12.07 -27.08 -6.84
N TYR A 233 -10.81 -26.99 -7.28
CA TYR A 233 -10.48 -26.50 -8.63
C TYR A 233 -11.00 -27.40 -9.74
N PHE A 234 -11.06 -28.71 -9.52
CA PHE A 234 -11.72 -29.61 -10.47
C PHE A 234 -13.22 -29.28 -10.62
N ILE A 235 -13.94 -29.07 -9.51
CA ILE A 235 -15.36 -28.68 -9.53
C ILE A 235 -15.54 -27.34 -10.26
N GLU A 236 -14.66 -26.38 -9.98
CA GLU A 236 -14.66 -25.09 -10.67
C GLU A 236 -14.39 -25.24 -12.18
N SER A 237 -13.47 -26.11 -12.59
CA SER A 237 -13.22 -26.39 -14.00
C SER A 237 -14.45 -26.95 -14.73
N LEU A 238 -15.26 -27.79 -14.04
CA LEU A 238 -16.54 -28.27 -14.57
C LEU A 238 -17.55 -27.12 -14.73
N ARG A 239 -17.61 -26.19 -13.77
CA ARG A 239 -18.47 -25.00 -13.84
C ARG A 239 -18.10 -24.14 -15.03
N TYR A 240 -16.81 -23.85 -15.22
CA TYR A 240 -16.34 -23.00 -16.32
C TYR A 240 -16.60 -23.65 -17.67
N THR A 241 -16.34 -24.96 -17.77
CA THR A 241 -16.62 -25.76 -18.97
C THR A 241 -18.11 -25.77 -19.29
N ALA A 242 -18.98 -25.95 -18.29
CA ALA A 242 -20.43 -25.91 -18.47
C ALA A 242 -20.88 -24.54 -19.00
N LEU A 243 -20.46 -23.43 -18.38
CA LEU A 243 -20.79 -22.07 -18.83
C LEU A 243 -20.29 -21.80 -20.25
N GLY A 244 -19.06 -22.17 -20.57
CA GLY A 244 -18.45 -22.02 -21.90
C GLY A 244 -19.16 -22.86 -22.96
N LEU A 245 -19.49 -24.11 -22.65
CA LEU A 245 -20.22 -25.01 -23.55
C LEU A 245 -21.65 -24.52 -23.79
N THR A 246 -22.35 -24.08 -22.75
CA THR A 246 -23.68 -23.47 -22.89
C THR A 246 -23.63 -22.23 -23.76
N SER A 247 -22.65 -21.35 -23.55
CA SER A 247 -22.41 -20.19 -24.43
C SER A 247 -22.21 -20.62 -25.88
N TYR A 248 -21.35 -21.61 -26.13
CA TYR A 248 -21.06 -22.12 -27.47
C TYR A 248 -22.30 -22.71 -28.16
N LEU A 249 -23.06 -23.56 -27.46
CA LEU A 249 -24.29 -24.17 -28.00
C LEU A 249 -25.33 -23.10 -28.33
N LEU A 250 -25.51 -22.09 -27.47
CA LEU A 250 -26.43 -20.98 -27.73
C LEU A 250 -26.00 -20.14 -28.94
N LEU A 251 -24.68 -19.93 -29.11
CA LEU A 251 -24.13 -19.23 -30.27
C LEU A 251 -24.49 -19.95 -31.57
N GLN A 252 -24.30 -21.27 -31.62
CA GLN A 252 -24.60 -22.12 -32.79
C GLN A 252 -26.09 -22.13 -33.13
N ASN A 253 -26.95 -22.03 -32.14
CA ASN A 253 -28.41 -21.99 -32.31
C ASN A 253 -28.95 -20.57 -32.59
N GLY A 254 -28.10 -19.56 -32.73
CA GLY A 254 -28.50 -18.18 -33.04
C GLY A 254 -28.96 -17.33 -31.85
N TYR A 255 -28.90 -17.86 -30.61
CA TYR A 255 -29.25 -17.14 -29.39
C TYR A 255 -28.08 -16.25 -28.90
N TYR A 256 -27.65 -15.31 -29.72
CA TYR A 256 -26.41 -14.54 -29.53
C TYR A 256 -26.34 -13.79 -28.19
N LEU A 257 -27.40 -13.08 -27.78
CA LEU A 257 -27.38 -12.29 -26.55
C LEU A 257 -27.32 -13.16 -25.29
N LEU A 258 -28.00 -14.32 -25.30
CA LEU A 258 -27.95 -15.27 -24.20
C LEU A 258 -26.59 -15.99 -24.14
N SER A 259 -26.04 -16.35 -25.31
CA SER A 259 -24.67 -16.86 -25.43
C SER A 259 -23.66 -15.90 -24.80
N ALA A 260 -23.75 -14.61 -25.12
CA ALA A 260 -22.90 -13.57 -24.54
C ALA A 260 -23.00 -13.52 -23.01
N ALA A 261 -24.21 -13.68 -22.45
CA ALA A 261 -24.39 -13.67 -21.01
C ALA A 261 -23.68 -14.85 -20.31
N PHE A 262 -23.77 -16.05 -20.87
CA PHE A 262 -23.04 -17.22 -20.35
C PHE A 262 -21.52 -17.09 -20.51
N LEU A 263 -21.05 -16.50 -21.61
CA LEU A 263 -19.63 -16.20 -21.79
C LEU A 263 -19.11 -15.21 -20.73
N GLY A 264 -19.87 -14.14 -20.48
CA GLY A 264 -19.55 -13.17 -19.44
C GLY A 264 -19.56 -13.80 -18.04
N ALA A 265 -20.52 -14.70 -17.77
CA ALA A 265 -20.57 -15.45 -16.51
C ALA A 265 -19.37 -16.40 -16.36
N MET A 266 -18.90 -17.03 -17.44
CA MET A 266 -17.67 -17.82 -17.42
C MET A 266 -16.46 -16.96 -17.03
N TRP A 267 -16.29 -15.79 -17.65
CA TRP A 267 -15.18 -14.88 -17.32
C TRP A 267 -15.27 -14.33 -15.89
N HIS A 268 -16.48 -14.04 -15.42
CA HIS A 268 -16.72 -13.65 -14.02
C HIS A 268 -16.20 -14.72 -13.06
N GLN A 269 -16.39 -16.01 -13.36
CA GLN A 269 -15.96 -17.09 -12.48
C GLN A 269 -14.45 -17.39 -12.60
N LEU A 270 -13.88 -17.31 -13.81
CA LEU A 270 -12.45 -17.60 -14.03
C LEU A 270 -11.51 -16.67 -13.26
N VAL A 271 -11.92 -15.44 -12.95
CA VAL A 271 -11.08 -14.45 -12.28
C VAL A 271 -10.63 -14.90 -10.88
N PHE A 272 -11.42 -15.74 -10.19
CA PHE A 272 -11.05 -16.24 -8.87
C PHE A 272 -9.86 -17.21 -8.95
N THR A 273 -9.83 -18.10 -9.95
CA THR A 273 -8.64 -18.94 -10.19
C THR A 273 -7.42 -18.11 -10.59
N VAL A 274 -7.61 -17.03 -11.37
CA VAL A 274 -6.51 -16.11 -11.72
C VAL A 274 -5.98 -15.41 -10.48
N HIS A 275 -6.86 -14.95 -9.59
CA HIS A 275 -6.50 -14.31 -8.33
C HIS A 275 -5.61 -15.24 -7.49
N ASP A 276 -6.04 -16.48 -7.29
CA ASP A 276 -5.32 -17.45 -6.46
C ASP A 276 -3.98 -17.85 -7.09
N ALA A 277 -3.95 -18.04 -8.42
CA ALA A 277 -2.70 -18.24 -9.16
C ALA A 277 -1.76 -17.03 -9.04
N GLY A 278 -2.31 -15.82 -9.08
CA GLY A 278 -1.57 -14.58 -8.95
C GLY A 278 -0.88 -14.40 -7.59
N HIS A 279 -1.46 -14.99 -6.54
CA HIS A 279 -0.92 -15.05 -5.17
C HIS A 279 -0.13 -16.34 -4.87
N MET A 280 0.16 -17.16 -5.87
CA MET A 280 0.84 -18.45 -5.72
C MET A 280 0.11 -19.43 -4.78
N GLY A 281 -1.23 -19.37 -4.75
CA GLY A 281 -2.08 -20.19 -3.89
C GLY A 281 -2.44 -21.56 -4.47
N ILE A 282 -2.05 -21.87 -5.72
CA ILE A 282 -2.44 -23.13 -6.37
C ILE A 282 -1.36 -24.19 -6.16
N THR A 283 -0.15 -23.95 -6.66
CA THR A 283 0.97 -24.90 -6.57
C THR A 283 2.11 -24.39 -5.70
N HIS A 284 2.04 -23.13 -5.25
CA HIS A 284 3.11 -22.42 -4.53
C HIS A 284 4.42 -22.28 -5.33
N ASN A 285 4.42 -22.65 -6.61
CA ASN A 285 5.53 -22.43 -7.52
C ASN A 285 5.26 -21.19 -8.37
N PHE A 286 6.13 -20.20 -8.23
CA PHE A 286 6.02 -18.91 -8.92
C PHE A 286 5.78 -19.04 -10.44
N HIS A 287 6.49 -19.94 -11.12
CA HIS A 287 6.39 -20.07 -12.57
C HIS A 287 5.14 -20.82 -12.99
N ILE A 288 4.81 -21.91 -12.30
CA ILE A 288 3.62 -22.71 -12.63
C ILE A 288 2.37 -21.87 -12.42
N ASP A 289 2.24 -21.22 -11.27
CA ASP A 289 1.07 -20.41 -10.96
C ASP A 289 1.00 -19.15 -11.84
N SER A 290 2.13 -18.51 -12.15
CA SER A 290 2.14 -17.41 -13.13
C SER A 290 1.66 -17.89 -14.51
N CYS A 291 2.06 -19.08 -14.97
CA CYS A 291 1.60 -19.64 -16.23
C CYS A 291 0.10 -19.96 -16.21
N ILE A 292 -0.41 -20.56 -15.13
CA ILE A 292 -1.84 -20.84 -14.96
C ILE A 292 -2.62 -19.52 -15.04
N GLY A 293 -2.21 -18.51 -14.28
CA GLY A 293 -2.83 -17.19 -14.27
C GLY A 293 -2.78 -16.51 -15.63
N ILE A 294 -1.64 -16.54 -16.33
CA ILE A 294 -1.51 -15.96 -17.67
C ILE A 294 -2.36 -16.72 -18.70
N PHE A 295 -2.41 -18.06 -18.64
CA PHE A 295 -3.21 -18.84 -19.57
C PHE A 295 -4.70 -18.49 -19.42
N ILE A 296 -5.21 -18.51 -18.19
CA ILE A 296 -6.62 -18.21 -17.92
C ILE A 296 -6.93 -16.73 -18.22
N ALA A 297 -6.15 -15.80 -17.67
CA ALA A 297 -6.42 -14.37 -17.83
C ALA A 297 -6.24 -13.91 -19.27
N ASN A 298 -5.12 -14.27 -19.92
CA ASN A 298 -4.78 -13.73 -21.23
C ASN A 298 -5.43 -14.52 -22.37
N PHE A 299 -5.34 -15.86 -22.40
CA PHE A 299 -5.86 -16.65 -23.53
C PHE A 299 -7.38 -16.78 -23.48
N LEU A 300 -7.96 -16.98 -22.28
CA LEU A 300 -9.40 -17.16 -22.12
C LEU A 300 -10.10 -15.84 -21.77
N GLY A 301 -9.48 -15.00 -20.96
CA GLY A 301 -10.08 -13.77 -20.43
C GLY A 301 -9.69 -12.47 -21.13
N GLY A 302 -8.70 -12.44 -22.02
CA GLY A 302 -8.25 -11.20 -22.67
C GLY A 302 -7.67 -10.15 -21.72
N LEU A 303 -7.31 -10.50 -20.49
CA LEU A 303 -6.76 -9.59 -19.48
C LEU A 303 -5.30 -9.96 -19.17
N SER A 304 -4.48 -8.97 -18.83
CA SER A 304 -3.09 -9.19 -18.41
C SER A 304 -3.03 -9.55 -16.94
N CYS A 305 -2.67 -10.81 -16.64
CA CYS A 305 -2.40 -11.27 -15.28
C CYS A 305 -1.23 -10.50 -14.65
N CYS A 306 -0.20 -10.17 -15.43
CA CYS A 306 0.97 -9.48 -14.86
C CYS A 306 0.69 -8.00 -14.57
N TRP A 307 -0.13 -7.32 -15.38
CA TRP A 307 -0.63 -5.98 -15.04
C TRP A 307 -1.38 -6.02 -13.72
N TRP A 308 -2.35 -6.94 -13.61
CA TRP A 308 -3.16 -7.10 -12.40
C TRP A 308 -2.26 -7.34 -11.20
N LYS A 309 -1.31 -8.28 -11.27
CA LYS A 309 -0.39 -8.58 -10.17
C LYS A 309 0.46 -7.37 -9.77
N ARG A 310 0.99 -6.61 -10.73
CA ARG A 310 1.79 -5.40 -10.44
C ARG A 310 0.96 -4.34 -9.72
N ASN A 311 -0.28 -4.15 -10.12
CA ASN A 311 -1.19 -3.17 -9.55
C ASN A 311 -1.68 -3.62 -8.16
N HIS A 312 -2.18 -4.85 -8.08
CA HIS A 312 -2.77 -5.46 -6.91
C HIS A 312 -1.77 -5.68 -5.77
N ASN A 313 -0.50 -5.98 -6.08
CA ASN A 313 0.53 -6.09 -5.04
C ASN A 313 0.76 -4.75 -4.33
N VAL A 314 0.69 -3.61 -5.04
CA VAL A 314 0.79 -2.31 -4.37
C VAL A 314 -0.46 -2.04 -3.56
N HIS A 315 -1.64 -2.35 -4.10
CA HIS A 315 -2.89 -2.28 -3.33
C HIS A 315 -2.80 -3.03 -2.00
N HIS A 316 -2.23 -4.24 -1.93
CA HIS A 316 -2.07 -4.97 -0.67
C HIS A 316 -1.08 -4.35 0.33
N ILE A 317 -0.15 -3.52 -0.15
CA ILE A 317 0.87 -2.89 0.70
C ILE A 317 0.37 -1.56 1.26
N VAL A 318 -0.44 -0.83 0.49
CA VAL A 318 -0.97 0.50 0.85
C VAL A 318 -2.47 0.57 0.68
N THR A 319 -3.18 -0.48 1.10
CA THR A 319 -4.63 -0.64 0.90
C THR A 319 -5.40 0.57 1.44
N ASN A 320 -6.34 1.09 0.64
CA ASN A 320 -7.22 2.20 0.98
C ASN A 320 -6.48 3.50 1.35
N SER A 321 -5.27 3.70 0.82
CA SER A 321 -4.59 5.00 0.87
C SER A 321 -4.93 5.83 -0.37
N ALA A 322 -5.47 7.03 -0.16
CA ALA A 322 -5.95 7.89 -1.27
C ALA A 322 -4.84 8.21 -2.30
N GLU A 323 -3.64 8.53 -1.84
CA GLU A 323 -2.49 8.89 -2.68
C GLU A 323 -1.75 7.67 -3.25
N HIS A 324 -1.79 6.54 -2.55
CA HIS A 324 -0.84 5.46 -2.80
C HIS A 324 -1.47 4.20 -3.40
N ASP A 325 -2.75 3.95 -3.13
CA ASP A 325 -3.46 2.77 -3.61
C ASP A 325 -3.99 2.97 -5.03
N PRO A 326 -3.50 2.24 -6.05
CA PRO A 326 -4.00 2.37 -7.41
C PRO A 326 -5.46 1.92 -7.59
N ASP A 327 -5.98 1.03 -6.73
CA ASP A 327 -7.29 0.41 -6.91
C ASP A 327 -8.46 1.33 -6.55
N ILE A 328 -8.21 2.50 -5.95
CA ILE A 328 -9.23 3.49 -5.57
C ILE A 328 -9.08 4.83 -6.31
N GLN A 329 -8.15 4.92 -7.27
CA GLN A 329 -7.76 6.18 -7.93
C GLN A 329 -8.54 6.44 -9.21
N HIS A 330 -9.86 6.63 -9.05
CA HIS A 330 -10.82 6.66 -10.17
C HIS A 330 -11.27 8.05 -10.61
N MET A 331 -10.60 9.12 -10.16
CA MET A 331 -10.90 10.47 -10.63
C MET A 331 -10.82 10.54 -12.17
N PRO A 332 -11.80 11.17 -12.84
CA PRO A 332 -12.86 12.04 -12.29
C PRO A 332 -14.19 11.34 -11.95
N PHE A 333 -14.29 10.01 -12.06
CA PHE A 333 -15.57 9.28 -12.00
C PHE A 333 -16.05 8.98 -10.58
N PHE A 334 -15.14 8.58 -9.69
CA PHE A 334 -15.45 8.26 -8.30
C PHE A 334 -14.47 8.93 -7.36
N ALA A 335 -15.00 9.44 -6.25
CA ALA A 335 -14.23 9.96 -5.12
C ALA A 335 -14.65 9.14 -3.90
N ILE A 336 -13.75 8.29 -3.44
CA ILE A 336 -14.01 7.30 -2.38
C ILE A 336 -13.66 7.86 -1.00
N SER A 337 -12.83 8.90 -0.97
CA SER A 337 -12.48 9.68 0.22
C SER A 337 -12.75 11.17 -0.02
N HIS A 338 -13.03 11.91 1.05
CA HIS A 338 -13.15 13.38 1.02
C HIS A 338 -11.82 14.05 0.60
N ARG A 339 -10.67 13.37 0.75
CA ARG A 339 -9.35 13.90 0.36
C ARG A 339 -9.25 14.20 -1.13
N PHE A 340 -9.96 13.46 -1.99
CA PHE A 340 -9.96 13.68 -3.45
C PHE A 340 -10.50 15.07 -3.85
N PHE A 341 -11.25 15.76 -2.99
CA PHE A 341 -11.76 17.11 -3.27
C PHE A 341 -10.69 18.22 -3.16
N SER A 342 -9.51 17.91 -2.61
CA SER A 342 -8.37 18.83 -2.54
C SER A 342 -7.40 18.74 -3.73
N SER A 343 -7.66 17.83 -4.68
CA SER A 343 -6.70 17.38 -5.70
C SER A 343 -5.47 16.69 -5.09
N LEU A 344 -5.25 15.43 -5.43
CA LEU A 344 -4.18 14.62 -4.84
C LEU A 344 -3.21 14.12 -5.91
N LYS A 345 -1.92 14.02 -5.57
CA LYS A 345 -0.95 13.36 -6.45
C LYS A 345 -0.92 11.86 -6.15
N SER A 346 -1.18 11.06 -7.18
CA SER A 346 -1.01 9.60 -7.11
C SER A 346 0.46 9.25 -7.16
N THR A 347 0.97 8.54 -6.15
CA THR A 347 2.35 8.03 -6.14
C THR A 347 2.50 6.78 -7.01
N TYR A 348 1.40 6.06 -7.27
CA TYR A 348 1.42 4.94 -8.19
C TYR A 348 1.44 5.41 -9.64
N TYR A 349 0.50 6.24 -10.09
CA TYR A 349 0.43 6.66 -11.49
C TYR A 349 1.32 7.87 -11.82
N ASP A 350 1.94 8.50 -10.81
CA ASP A 350 2.71 9.75 -10.92
C ASP A 350 1.92 10.85 -11.66
N ARG A 351 0.63 10.97 -11.32
CA ARG A 351 -0.30 11.94 -11.92
C ARG A 351 -1.08 12.67 -10.83
N VAL A 352 -1.44 13.93 -11.10
CA VAL A 352 -2.35 14.68 -10.23
C VAL A 352 -3.79 14.32 -10.59
N MET A 353 -4.55 13.87 -9.60
CA MET A 353 -5.98 13.60 -9.68
C MET A 353 -6.74 14.88 -9.32
N THR A 354 -6.93 15.73 -10.32
CA THR A 354 -7.47 17.08 -10.15
C THR A 354 -8.97 17.10 -9.88
N TYR A 355 -9.40 17.93 -8.92
CA TYR A 355 -10.81 18.23 -8.68
C TYR A 355 -11.29 19.39 -9.57
N ASP A 356 -11.26 19.14 -10.87
CA ASP A 356 -11.64 20.09 -11.92
C ASP A 356 -13.17 20.17 -12.13
N PRO A 357 -13.69 21.06 -13.01
CA PRO A 357 -15.13 21.14 -13.28
C PRO A 357 -15.76 19.84 -13.79
N VAL A 358 -15.02 18.99 -14.50
CA VAL A 358 -15.50 17.70 -14.98
C VAL A 358 -15.67 16.75 -13.79
N ALA A 359 -14.67 16.66 -12.92
CA ALA A 359 -14.76 15.90 -11.68
C ALA A 359 -15.93 16.39 -10.81
N LYS A 360 -16.09 17.71 -10.62
CA LYS A 360 -17.24 18.28 -9.89
C LYS A 360 -18.59 17.80 -10.43
N PHE A 361 -18.74 17.81 -11.76
CA PHE A 361 -19.96 17.34 -12.41
C PHE A 361 -20.17 15.83 -12.21
N MET A 362 -19.16 15.02 -12.51
CA MET A 362 -19.25 13.56 -12.43
C MET A 362 -19.48 13.08 -10.99
N LEU A 363 -18.76 13.64 -10.03
CA LEU A 363 -18.85 13.27 -8.61
C LEU A 363 -20.18 13.66 -7.97
N LYS A 364 -20.85 14.72 -8.46
CA LYS A 364 -22.22 15.06 -8.05
C LYS A 364 -23.20 13.92 -8.37
N TYR A 365 -22.99 13.22 -9.48
CA TYR A 365 -23.86 12.15 -9.96
C TYR A 365 -23.29 10.74 -9.76
N GLN A 366 -22.15 10.60 -9.09
CA GLN A 366 -21.47 9.30 -8.95
C GLN A 366 -22.35 8.20 -8.36
N HIS A 367 -23.25 8.54 -7.43
CA HIS A 367 -24.20 7.60 -6.81
C HIS A 367 -25.20 7.01 -7.81
N LEU A 368 -25.57 7.77 -8.86
CA LEU A 368 -26.40 7.27 -9.97
C LEU A 368 -25.55 6.56 -11.03
N MET A 369 -24.32 7.04 -11.24
CA MET A 369 -23.41 6.53 -12.27
C MET A 369 -22.64 5.28 -11.86
N TYR A 370 -22.63 4.92 -10.58
CA TYR A 370 -21.87 3.81 -10.02
C TYR A 370 -22.07 2.49 -10.78
N TYR A 371 -23.28 1.95 -10.78
CA TYR A 371 -23.57 0.70 -11.48
C TYR A 371 -23.40 0.82 -13.00
N PRO A 372 -23.92 1.86 -13.68
CA PRO A 372 -23.69 2.04 -15.12
C PRO A 372 -22.21 2.05 -15.52
N LEU A 373 -21.36 2.80 -14.83
CA LEU A 373 -19.93 2.87 -15.15
C LEU A 373 -19.22 1.53 -14.90
N LEU A 374 -19.58 0.81 -13.84
CA LEU A 374 -19.00 -0.51 -13.54
C LEU A 374 -19.32 -1.54 -14.62
N THR A 375 -20.44 -1.39 -15.36
CA THR A 375 -20.71 -2.25 -16.53
C THR A 375 -19.66 -2.11 -17.64
N PHE A 376 -18.89 -1.02 -17.64
CA PHE A 376 -17.79 -0.79 -18.58
C PHE A 376 -16.40 -1.09 -17.97
N GLY A 377 -16.32 -1.51 -16.70
CA GLY A 377 -15.06 -1.74 -16.00
C GLY A 377 -14.12 -2.70 -16.74
N ARG A 378 -14.67 -3.77 -17.32
CA ARG A 378 -13.89 -4.74 -18.09
C ARG A 378 -13.23 -4.15 -19.35
N PHE A 379 -13.86 -3.17 -20.00
CA PHE A 379 -13.22 -2.48 -21.14
C PHE A 379 -12.00 -1.69 -20.70
N ASN A 380 -12.07 -1.04 -19.54
CA ASN A 380 -10.91 -0.39 -18.94
C ASN A 380 -9.79 -1.40 -18.64
N LEU A 381 -10.12 -2.60 -18.17
CA LEU A 381 -9.12 -3.67 -17.95
C LEU A 381 -8.42 -4.10 -19.25
N TYR A 382 -9.09 -4.12 -20.41
CA TYR A 382 -8.43 -4.34 -21.69
C TYR A 382 -7.41 -3.25 -22.02
N VAL A 383 -7.78 -1.98 -21.83
CA VAL A 383 -6.90 -0.84 -22.05
C VAL A 383 -5.67 -0.91 -21.14
N LEU A 384 -5.87 -1.22 -19.86
CA LEU A 384 -4.80 -1.35 -18.88
C LEU A 384 -3.86 -2.52 -19.21
N SER A 385 -4.42 -3.64 -19.67
CA SER A 385 -3.65 -4.81 -20.11
C SER A 385 -2.69 -4.47 -21.25
N TRP A 386 -3.19 -3.79 -22.29
CA TRP A 386 -2.34 -3.38 -23.41
C TRP A 386 -1.37 -2.26 -23.04
N THR A 387 -1.80 -1.30 -22.21
CA THR A 387 -0.93 -0.22 -21.71
C THR A 387 0.26 -0.78 -20.94
N TYR A 388 0.04 -1.80 -20.11
CA TYR A 388 1.11 -2.49 -19.39
C TYR A 388 2.07 -3.21 -20.34
N ILE A 389 1.54 -4.00 -21.28
CA ILE A 389 2.33 -4.79 -22.23
C ILE A 389 3.17 -3.89 -23.15
N PHE A 390 2.59 -2.83 -23.72
CA PHE A 390 3.28 -1.94 -24.64
C PHE A 390 4.10 -0.86 -23.93
N GLY A 391 3.68 -0.43 -22.74
CA GLY A 391 4.42 0.51 -21.91
C GLY A 391 5.69 -0.06 -21.27
N LEU A 392 6.04 -1.32 -21.57
CA LEU A 392 7.24 -2.00 -21.07
C LEU A 392 7.35 -1.98 -19.54
N GLN A 393 6.19 -2.10 -18.89
CA GLN A 393 5.98 -1.90 -17.47
C GLN A 393 6.29 -3.13 -16.62
N GLY A 394 6.39 -4.29 -17.24
CA GLY A 394 6.75 -5.55 -16.58
C GLY A 394 8.25 -5.72 -16.34
N PRO A 395 8.64 -6.72 -15.54
CA PRO A 395 10.05 -7.05 -15.29
C PRO A 395 10.79 -7.32 -16.60
N ARG A 396 11.92 -6.64 -16.82
CA ARG A 396 12.80 -6.89 -17.98
C ARG A 396 13.96 -7.82 -17.66
N LYS A 397 14.15 -8.11 -16.39
CA LYS A 397 15.21 -8.96 -15.85
C LYS A 397 14.62 -9.91 -14.82
N GLY A 398 15.40 -10.91 -14.43
CA GLY A 398 15.00 -11.88 -13.41
C GLY A 398 14.05 -12.93 -13.97
N PRO A 399 13.47 -13.79 -13.11
CA PRO A 399 12.76 -14.99 -13.55
C PRO A 399 11.55 -14.70 -14.45
N ALA A 400 10.88 -13.56 -14.27
CA ALA A 400 9.63 -13.21 -14.95
C ALA A 400 9.81 -12.51 -16.31
N TRP A 401 11.04 -12.32 -16.80
CA TRP A 401 11.32 -11.49 -17.99
C TRP A 401 10.53 -11.92 -19.25
N TRP A 402 10.28 -13.22 -19.39
CA TRP A 402 9.65 -13.82 -20.56
C TRP A 402 8.13 -13.83 -20.49
N HIS A 403 7.54 -13.59 -19.30
CA HIS A 403 6.08 -13.60 -19.11
C HIS A 403 5.37 -12.63 -20.05
N ARG A 404 6.00 -11.49 -20.37
CA ARG A 404 5.47 -10.52 -21.33
C ARG A 404 5.18 -11.13 -22.71
N TYR A 405 6.07 -11.99 -23.22
CA TYR A 405 5.87 -12.60 -24.53
C TYR A 405 4.74 -13.63 -24.50
N LEU A 406 4.61 -14.36 -23.38
CA LEU A 406 3.48 -15.25 -23.17
C LEU A 406 2.16 -14.46 -23.07
N GLU A 407 2.16 -13.31 -22.39
CA GLU A 407 0.98 -12.44 -22.33
C GLU A 407 0.60 -11.86 -23.70
N ILE A 408 1.58 -11.48 -24.52
CA ILE A 408 1.34 -11.03 -25.91
C ILE A 408 0.71 -12.17 -26.72
N ALA A 409 1.27 -13.37 -26.65
CA ALA A 409 0.72 -14.53 -27.36
C ALA A 409 -0.71 -14.82 -26.91
N GLY A 410 -0.98 -14.78 -25.60
CA GLY A 410 -2.32 -14.99 -25.04
C GLY A 410 -3.31 -13.92 -25.46
N GLN A 411 -2.92 -12.65 -25.45
CA GLN A 411 -3.75 -11.54 -25.90
C GLN A 411 -4.09 -11.65 -27.39
N LEU A 412 -3.10 -11.90 -28.25
CA LEU A 412 -3.32 -12.11 -29.68
C LEU A 412 -4.26 -13.29 -29.94
N PHE A 413 -4.05 -14.41 -29.23
CA PHE A 413 -4.92 -15.57 -29.30
C PHE A 413 -6.35 -15.22 -28.88
N PHE A 414 -6.52 -14.50 -27.77
CA PHE A 414 -7.83 -14.10 -27.27
C PHE A 414 -8.60 -13.27 -28.28
N TRP A 415 -8.00 -12.19 -28.79
CA TRP A 415 -8.65 -11.32 -29.75
C TRP A 415 -8.94 -12.03 -31.07
N TYR A 416 -8.11 -12.99 -31.46
CA TYR A 416 -8.39 -13.84 -32.62
C TYR A 416 -9.64 -14.71 -32.41
N TRP A 417 -9.75 -15.48 -31.33
CA TRP A 417 -10.91 -16.35 -31.16
C TRP A 417 -12.18 -15.57 -30.77
N TYR A 418 -12.06 -14.53 -29.93
CA TYR A 418 -13.20 -13.76 -29.45
C TYR A 418 -13.69 -12.77 -30.52
N ALA A 419 -12.86 -11.81 -30.94
CA ALA A 419 -13.33 -10.76 -31.85
C ALA A 419 -13.49 -11.27 -33.29
N TYR A 420 -12.55 -12.08 -33.77
CA TYR A 420 -12.62 -12.56 -35.15
C TYR A 420 -13.50 -13.81 -35.32
N LEU A 421 -13.21 -14.93 -34.65
CA LEU A 421 -13.99 -16.15 -34.85
C LEU A 421 -15.40 -16.07 -34.26
N THR A 422 -15.52 -15.62 -33.01
CA THR A 422 -16.82 -15.61 -32.31
C THR A 422 -17.68 -14.44 -32.77
N VAL A 423 -17.20 -13.20 -32.68
CA VAL A 423 -18.01 -12.02 -32.99
C VAL A 423 -18.14 -11.78 -34.50
N TYR A 424 -17.03 -11.70 -35.24
CA TYR A 424 -17.09 -11.34 -36.66
C TYR A 424 -17.60 -12.49 -37.54
N GLN A 425 -17.05 -13.69 -37.43
CA GLN A 425 -17.40 -14.81 -38.31
C GLN A 425 -18.72 -15.50 -37.93
N SER A 426 -19.03 -15.66 -36.63
CA SER A 426 -20.20 -16.47 -36.21
C SER A 426 -21.50 -15.68 -36.06
N ILE A 427 -21.46 -14.34 -36.01
CA ILE A 427 -22.65 -13.50 -35.81
C ILE A 427 -22.88 -12.65 -37.07
N PRO A 428 -24.05 -12.74 -37.73
CA PRO A 428 -24.27 -12.13 -39.05
C PRO A 428 -24.56 -10.62 -39.01
N SER A 429 -25.27 -10.13 -37.98
CA SER A 429 -25.74 -8.74 -37.91
C SER A 429 -24.84 -7.85 -37.06
N GLY A 430 -24.59 -6.61 -37.51
CA GLY A 430 -23.80 -5.62 -36.77
C GLY A 430 -24.38 -5.28 -35.39
N TRP A 431 -25.70 -5.15 -35.27
CA TRP A 431 -26.35 -4.89 -33.97
C TRP A 431 -26.29 -6.10 -33.04
N SER A 432 -26.38 -7.32 -33.56
CA SER A 432 -26.21 -8.54 -32.77
C SER A 432 -24.77 -8.68 -32.27
N ARG A 433 -23.77 -8.31 -33.10
CA ARG A 433 -22.36 -8.25 -32.70
C ARG A 433 -22.14 -7.24 -31.58
N PHE A 434 -22.68 -6.02 -31.74
CA PHE A 434 -22.61 -5.00 -30.71
C PHE A 434 -23.25 -5.48 -29.40
N GLY A 435 -24.47 -6.01 -29.45
CA GLY A 435 -25.17 -6.54 -28.28
C GLY A 435 -24.40 -7.69 -27.61
N PHE A 436 -23.81 -8.60 -28.39
CA PHE A 436 -22.97 -9.68 -27.88
C PHE A 436 -21.75 -9.14 -27.11
N VAL A 437 -21.02 -8.20 -27.71
CA VAL A 437 -19.85 -7.59 -27.07
C VAL A 437 -20.25 -6.86 -25.80
N MET A 438 -21.32 -6.06 -25.82
CA MET A 438 -21.78 -5.35 -24.64
C MET A 438 -22.18 -6.31 -23.52
N ILE A 439 -23.09 -7.26 -23.77
CA ILE A 439 -23.58 -8.17 -22.73
C ILE A 439 -22.46 -9.03 -22.16
N SER A 440 -21.60 -9.62 -23.01
CA SER A 440 -20.51 -10.48 -22.53
C SER A 440 -19.51 -9.76 -21.63
N ASN A 441 -19.34 -8.43 -21.79
CA ASN A 441 -18.48 -7.64 -20.91
C ASN A 441 -19.22 -7.10 -19.68
N MET A 442 -20.50 -6.74 -19.81
CA MET A 442 -21.30 -6.18 -18.72
C MET A 442 -21.65 -7.22 -17.64
N ILE A 443 -21.79 -8.50 -18.00
CA ILE A 443 -22.09 -9.57 -17.01
C ILE A 443 -20.95 -9.81 -16.02
N ALA A 444 -19.74 -9.35 -16.31
CA ALA A 444 -18.64 -9.34 -15.34
C ALA A 444 -18.73 -8.20 -14.30
N MET A 445 -19.73 -7.32 -14.38
CA MET A 445 -19.91 -6.21 -13.44
C MET A 445 -20.10 -6.63 -11.97
N PRO A 446 -20.83 -7.72 -11.62
CA PRO A 446 -21.04 -8.09 -10.22
C PRO A 446 -19.75 -8.33 -9.43
N VAL A 447 -18.72 -8.95 -10.02
CA VAL A 447 -17.42 -9.12 -9.33
C VAL A 447 -16.75 -7.76 -9.07
N HIS A 448 -16.88 -6.80 -9.99
CA HIS A 448 -16.36 -5.46 -9.76
C HIS A 448 -17.09 -4.78 -8.60
N VAL A 449 -18.42 -4.90 -8.54
CA VAL A 449 -19.23 -4.39 -7.41
C VAL A 449 -18.82 -5.03 -6.10
N GLN A 450 -18.64 -6.35 -6.06
CA GLN A 450 -18.25 -7.07 -4.86
C GLN A 450 -16.92 -6.55 -4.30
N ILE A 451 -15.92 -6.40 -5.16
CA ILE A 451 -14.58 -5.92 -4.77
C ILE A 451 -14.64 -4.44 -4.36
N THR A 452 -15.28 -3.60 -5.16
CA THR A 452 -15.34 -2.16 -4.86
C THR A 452 -16.12 -1.87 -3.57
N LEU A 453 -17.21 -2.57 -3.29
CA LEU A 453 -17.95 -2.40 -2.03
C LEU A 453 -17.14 -2.83 -0.80
N SER A 454 -16.36 -3.90 -0.88
CA SER A 454 -15.53 -4.34 0.25
C SER A 454 -14.39 -3.37 0.56
N HIS A 455 -13.90 -2.62 -0.43
CA HIS A 455 -12.82 -1.65 -0.25
C HIS A 455 -13.32 -0.24 0.04
N PHE A 456 -14.32 0.25 -0.71
CA PHE A 456 -14.74 1.65 -0.64
C PHE A 456 -15.49 1.97 0.66
N ALA A 457 -16.12 0.97 1.28
CA ALA A 457 -16.88 1.15 2.52
C ALA A 457 -16.01 1.15 3.79
N MET A 458 -14.71 0.86 3.68
CA MET A 458 -13.77 0.87 4.80
C MET A 458 -13.20 2.26 5.04
N SER A 459 -12.62 2.51 6.21
CA SER A 459 -11.92 3.77 6.46
C SER A 459 -10.66 3.88 5.58
N HIS A 460 -10.39 5.10 5.13
CA HIS A 460 -9.28 5.43 4.24
C HIS A 460 -8.23 6.19 5.04
N ARG A 461 -6.96 5.84 4.86
CA ARG A 461 -5.83 6.48 5.56
C ARG A 461 -5.24 7.62 4.75
#